data_AF-A0A1S1U5Y9-F1
#
_entry.id   AF-A0A1S1U5Y9-F1
#
_cell.length_a   1.000
_cell.length_b   1.000
_cell.length_c   1.000
_cell.angle_alpha   90.00
_cell.angle_beta   90.00
_cell.angle_gamma   90.00
#
_symmetry.space_group_name_H-M   'P 1'
#
loop_
_entity.id
_entity.type
_entity.pdbx_description
1 polymer ?
#
loop_
_entity_poly.entity_id
_entity_poly.type
_entity_poly.pdbx_seq_one_letter_code
_entity_poly.pdbx_strand_id
1 'polypeptide(L)'
;MKPGYAAVLMLMLACPAQSRAQDASCDADDRAAVTSLDALPAQVQDLLGRARPGIAGIADIGGKFNPSDVILDQTVPMRRLIGGVAGQRCIWLTVEYGGVGHYEKKLEYRLIVDKWVQTRGASPERAPAVWPVITR
;
A
#
# COMPACT_ATOMS: atom_id res chain seq x y z
N MET A 1 -75.63 20.50 -8.20
CA MET A 1 -74.57 19.84 -9.00
C MET A 1 -73.22 20.38 -8.53
N LYS A 2 -72.23 19.49 -8.41
CA LYS A 2 -71.01 19.56 -7.57
C LYS A 2 -70.04 20.73 -7.88
N PRO A 3 -69.30 21.18 -6.86
CA PRO A 3 -67.84 21.24 -6.95
C PRO A 3 -67.22 20.36 -5.85
N GLY A 4 -66.21 19.56 -6.20
CA GLY A 4 -65.61 18.63 -5.24
C GLY A 4 -64.16 18.36 -5.57
N TYR A 5 -63.30 19.06 -4.83
CA TYR A 5 -61.98 18.68 -4.29
C TYR A 5 -60.98 17.89 -5.15
N ALA A 6 -59.78 18.46 -5.26
CA ALA A 6 -58.55 17.96 -4.60
C ALA A 6 -57.36 17.96 -5.55
N ALA A 7 -56.52 18.97 -5.39
CA ALA A 7 -55.12 18.93 -5.79
C ALA A 7 -54.42 17.80 -5.03
N VAL A 8 -53.68 16.94 -5.74
CA VAL A 8 -52.70 16.04 -5.12
C VAL A 8 -51.36 16.34 -5.76
N LEU A 9 -50.59 17.17 -5.06
CA LEU A 9 -49.20 17.48 -5.30
C LEU A 9 -48.37 16.30 -4.78
N MET A 10 -47.91 15.41 -5.65
CA MET A 10 -46.98 14.33 -5.26
C MET A 10 -45.55 14.90 -5.17
N LEU A 11 -45.16 15.25 -3.95
CA LEU A 11 -43.77 15.50 -3.56
C LEU A 11 -42.99 14.18 -3.63
N MET A 12 -42.22 13.97 -4.70
CA MET A 12 -41.20 12.92 -4.73
C MET A 12 -40.04 13.35 -3.83
N LEU A 13 -40.07 12.90 -2.57
CA LEU A 13 -38.92 12.87 -1.68
C LEU A 13 -37.88 11.89 -2.26
N ALA A 14 -37.08 12.38 -3.21
CA ALA A 14 -35.83 11.73 -3.58
C ALA A 14 -34.90 11.84 -2.38
N CYS A 15 -34.85 10.79 -1.55
CA CYS A 15 -33.79 10.60 -0.57
C CYS A 15 -32.48 10.51 -1.37
N PRO A 16 -31.54 11.46 -1.30
CA PRO A 16 -30.20 11.16 -1.76
C PRO A 16 -29.69 10.11 -0.76
N ALA A 17 -29.73 8.84 -1.17
CA ALA A 17 -28.89 7.83 -0.58
C ALA A 17 -27.45 8.33 -0.79
N GLN A 18 -26.95 9.10 0.19
CA GLN A 18 -25.54 9.38 0.32
C GLN A 18 -24.90 8.02 0.55
N SER A 19 -24.50 7.38 -0.55
CA SER A 19 -23.51 6.34 -0.53
C SER A 19 -22.26 7.01 0.01
N ARG A 20 -22.13 7.03 1.34
CA ARG A 20 -20.86 7.29 1.99
C ARG A 20 -19.98 6.14 1.49
N ALA A 21 -19.19 6.42 0.45
CA ALA A 21 -17.90 5.79 0.34
C ALA A 21 -17.30 5.99 1.73
N GLN A 22 -17.35 4.95 2.55
CA GLN A 22 -16.56 4.90 3.75
C GLN A 22 -15.16 5.03 3.20
N ASP A 23 -14.60 6.24 3.26
CA ASP A 23 -13.17 6.41 3.29
C ASP A 23 -12.76 5.46 4.39
N ALA A 24 -12.28 4.29 3.98
CA ALA A 24 -11.84 3.25 4.89
C ALA A 24 -10.57 3.81 5.50
N SER A 25 -10.71 4.81 6.37
CA SER A 25 -9.67 5.29 7.24
C SER A 25 -9.01 4.03 7.75
N CYS A 26 -7.70 3.95 7.56
CA CYS A 26 -6.97 2.96 8.29
C CYS A 26 -7.11 3.46 9.73
N ASP A 27 -8.12 3.02 10.48
CA ASP A 27 -8.24 3.40 11.88
C ASP A 27 -7.25 2.57 12.69
N ALA A 28 -6.76 3.16 13.78
CA ALA A 28 -5.63 2.63 14.54
C ALA A 28 -6.02 1.42 15.42
N ASP A 29 -7.28 1.33 15.82
CA ASP A 29 -7.71 0.47 16.93
C ASP A 29 -7.74 -1.04 16.60
N ASP A 30 -7.79 -1.40 15.31
CA ASP A 30 -7.89 -2.81 14.84
C ASP A 30 -6.61 -3.30 14.12
N ARG A 31 -5.44 -2.72 14.42
CA ARG A 31 -4.19 -3.09 13.73
C ARG A 31 -3.24 -3.89 14.61
N ALA A 32 -2.73 -4.99 14.05
CA ALA A 32 -1.62 -5.74 14.61
C ALA A 32 -0.28 -5.27 14.01
N ALA A 33 0.78 -5.27 14.81
CA ALA A 33 2.13 -5.05 14.31
C ALA A 33 2.53 -6.17 13.35
N VAL A 34 3.12 -5.82 12.21
CA VAL A 34 3.68 -6.78 11.26
C VAL A 34 5.11 -7.08 11.68
N THR A 35 5.33 -8.29 12.18
CA THR A 35 6.64 -8.78 12.64
C THR A 35 7.34 -9.68 11.62
N SER A 36 6.62 -10.13 10.58
CA SER A 36 7.17 -10.92 9.48
C SER A 36 6.32 -10.72 8.23
N LEU A 37 6.94 -10.91 7.06
CA LEU A 37 6.23 -10.98 5.78
C LEU A 37 5.18 -12.10 5.75
N ASP A 38 5.38 -13.17 6.52
CA ASP A 38 4.47 -14.33 6.55
C ASP A 38 3.16 -14.01 7.29
N ALA A 39 3.12 -12.93 8.08
CA ALA A 39 1.91 -12.44 8.74
C ALA A 39 0.96 -11.68 7.78
N LEU A 40 1.40 -11.43 6.54
CA LEU A 40 0.62 -10.69 5.55
C LEU A 40 -0.30 -11.62 4.74
N PRO A 41 -1.43 -11.13 4.23
CA PRO A 41 -2.24 -11.88 3.26
C PRO A 41 -1.39 -12.31 2.06
N ALA A 42 -1.60 -13.54 1.56
CA ALA A 42 -0.82 -14.10 0.46
C ALA A 42 -0.74 -13.17 -0.77
N GLN A 43 -1.87 -12.53 -1.13
CA GLN A 43 -1.89 -11.55 -2.22
C GLN A 43 -0.94 -10.37 -2.01
N VAL A 44 -0.78 -9.90 -0.77
CA VAL A 44 0.15 -8.81 -0.43
C VAL A 44 1.59 -9.32 -0.47
N GLN A 45 1.84 -10.56 -0.05
CA GLN A 45 3.16 -11.19 -0.20
C GLN A 45 3.56 -11.29 -1.69
N ASP A 46 2.62 -11.64 -2.56
CA ASP A 46 2.83 -11.71 -4.01
C ASP A 46 3.11 -10.33 -4.62
N LEU A 47 2.35 -9.31 -4.23
CA LEU A 47 2.57 -7.91 -4.65
C LEU A 47 3.96 -7.41 -4.21
N LEU A 48 4.40 -7.79 -3.01
CA LEU A 48 5.73 -7.49 -2.51
C LEU A 48 6.82 -8.29 -3.23
N GLY A 49 6.47 -9.38 -3.92
CA GLY A 49 7.42 -10.26 -4.59
C GLY A 49 8.15 -11.20 -3.63
N ARG A 50 7.52 -11.61 -2.52
CA ARG A 50 8.10 -12.52 -1.52
C ARG A 50 8.67 -13.80 -2.12
N ALA A 51 7.96 -14.40 -3.08
CA ALA A 51 8.39 -15.62 -3.76
C ALA A 51 9.42 -15.38 -4.89
N ARG A 52 9.75 -14.12 -5.21
CA ARG A 52 10.71 -13.81 -6.29
C ARG A 52 12.13 -13.96 -5.75
N PRO A 53 13.02 -14.66 -6.47
CA PRO A 53 14.41 -14.78 -6.05
C PRO A 53 15.18 -13.47 -6.26
N GLY A 54 16.28 -13.32 -5.53
CA GLY A 54 17.29 -12.30 -5.80
C GLY A 54 16.79 -10.87 -5.63
N ILE A 55 17.36 -9.97 -6.43
CA ILE A 55 17.09 -8.51 -6.36
C ILE A 55 15.61 -8.15 -6.57
N ALA A 56 14.84 -9.01 -7.24
CA ALA A 56 13.40 -8.82 -7.43
C ALA A 56 12.58 -9.22 -6.19
N GLY A 57 13.18 -9.92 -5.24
CA GLY A 57 12.56 -10.36 -4.00
C GLY A 57 12.49 -9.29 -2.92
N ILE A 58 12.15 -9.74 -1.71
CA ILE A 58 12.15 -8.94 -0.48
C ILE A 58 12.56 -9.83 0.69
N ALA A 59 13.51 -9.34 1.50
CA ALA A 59 13.92 -9.98 2.73
C ALA A 59 12.96 -9.64 3.89
N ASP A 60 12.86 -10.55 4.86
CA ASP A 60 12.10 -10.30 6.09
C ASP A 60 12.90 -9.40 7.06
N ILE A 61 12.27 -8.98 8.15
CA ILE A 61 12.90 -8.19 9.22
C ILE A 61 14.16 -8.90 9.72
N GLY A 62 15.29 -8.21 9.71
CA GLY A 62 16.60 -8.76 10.09
C GLY A 62 17.24 -9.70 9.07
N GLY A 63 16.57 -10.00 7.95
CA GLY A 63 17.11 -10.85 6.89
C GLY A 63 18.29 -10.24 6.13
N LYS A 64 19.04 -11.09 5.42
CA LYS A 64 20.14 -10.68 4.53
C LYS A 64 19.59 -9.81 3.41
N PHE A 65 20.22 -8.66 3.20
CA PHE A 65 19.77 -7.62 2.27
C PHE A 65 20.99 -6.89 1.71
N ASN A 66 20.93 -6.45 0.44
CA ASN A 66 21.97 -5.67 -0.20
C ASN A 66 21.63 -4.16 -0.18
N PRO A 67 22.32 -3.33 0.62
CA PRO A 67 22.03 -1.90 0.72
C PRO A 67 22.62 -1.06 -0.43
N SER A 68 23.60 -1.58 -1.17
CA SER A 68 24.31 -0.83 -2.21
C SER A 68 23.89 -1.23 -3.63
N ASP A 69 24.39 -0.51 -4.63
CA ASP A 69 24.27 -0.84 -6.06
C ASP A 69 25.26 -1.91 -6.53
N VAL A 70 26.28 -2.23 -5.72
CA VAL A 70 27.24 -3.29 -6.01
C VAL A 70 26.61 -4.64 -5.63
N ILE A 71 26.28 -5.46 -6.64
CA ILE A 71 25.70 -6.78 -6.45
C ILE A 71 26.79 -7.85 -6.55
N LEU A 72 27.24 -8.35 -5.40
CA LEU A 72 28.19 -9.48 -5.32
C LEU A 72 27.47 -10.85 -5.23
N ASP A 73 26.22 -10.85 -4.76
CA ASP A 73 25.40 -12.04 -4.58
C ASP A 73 24.00 -11.77 -5.15
N GLN A 74 23.71 -12.35 -6.32
CA GLN A 74 22.44 -12.13 -7.02
C GLN A 74 21.23 -12.77 -6.33
N THR A 75 21.46 -13.61 -5.32
CA THR A 75 20.38 -14.26 -4.56
C THR A 75 19.84 -13.37 -3.43
N VAL A 76 20.54 -12.29 -3.10
CA VAL A 76 20.19 -11.39 -2.00
C VAL A 76 19.24 -10.29 -2.47
N PRO A 77 18.08 -10.11 -1.82
CA PRO A 77 17.18 -9.01 -2.14
C PRO A 77 17.78 -7.63 -1.90
N MET A 78 17.34 -6.67 -2.72
CA MET A 78 17.61 -5.23 -2.52
C MET A 78 16.45 -4.50 -1.87
N ARG A 79 15.51 -5.25 -1.27
CA ARG A 79 14.41 -4.74 -0.47
C ARG A 79 14.28 -5.54 0.81
N ARG A 80 13.96 -4.89 1.93
CA ARG A 80 13.76 -5.56 3.22
C ARG A 80 12.60 -4.94 3.99
N LEU A 81 11.74 -5.78 4.56
CA LEU A 81 10.74 -5.31 5.51
C LEU A 81 11.43 -4.79 6.77
N ILE A 82 11.06 -3.59 7.22
CA ILE A 82 11.53 -3.02 8.50
C ILE A 82 10.43 -3.11 9.57
N GLY A 83 9.17 -3.04 9.15
CA GLY A 83 8.03 -3.21 10.03
C GLY A 83 6.76 -2.66 9.40
N GLY A 84 5.69 -2.61 10.19
CA GLY A 84 4.42 -2.10 9.72
C GLY A 84 3.28 -2.47 10.63
N VAL A 85 2.08 -2.19 10.17
CA VAL A 85 0.82 -2.55 10.83
C VAL A 85 -0.17 -3.07 9.80
N ALA A 86 -0.90 -4.12 10.17
CA ALA A 86 -1.92 -4.74 9.34
C ALA A 86 -3.25 -4.79 10.09
N GLY A 87 -4.30 -4.30 9.45
CA GLY A 87 -5.69 -4.47 9.87
C GLY A 87 -6.49 -5.17 8.76
N GLN A 88 -7.79 -5.40 9.00
CA GLN A 88 -8.62 -6.20 8.11
C GLN A 88 -8.73 -5.65 6.68
N ARG A 89 -8.71 -4.32 6.51
CA ARG A 89 -8.92 -3.66 5.21
C ARG A 89 -7.78 -2.74 4.77
N CYS A 90 -6.75 -2.59 5.62
CA CYS A 90 -5.63 -1.68 5.35
C CYS A 90 -4.33 -2.20 5.96
N ILE A 91 -3.24 -2.06 5.23
CA ILE A 91 -1.88 -2.43 5.67
C ILE A 91 -0.92 -1.29 5.34
N TRP A 92 -0.10 -0.92 6.32
CA TRP A 92 1.00 0.03 6.18
C TRP A 92 2.30 -0.67 6.47
N LEU A 93 3.27 -0.61 5.55
CA LEU A 93 4.58 -1.22 5.71
C LEU A 93 5.66 -0.17 5.53
N THR A 94 6.76 -0.29 6.27
CA THR A 94 8.02 0.39 5.97
C THR A 94 8.96 -0.63 5.36
N VAL A 95 9.45 -0.32 4.17
CA VAL A 95 10.39 -1.17 3.42
C VAL A 95 11.65 -0.37 3.15
N GLU A 96 12.78 -0.97 3.46
CA GLU A 96 14.12 -0.49 3.14
C GLU A 96 14.50 -0.91 1.73
N TYR A 97 15.13 0.00 0.98
CA TYR A 97 15.54 -0.16 -0.41
C TYR A 97 17.04 0.11 -0.53
N GLY A 98 17.75 -0.82 -1.13
CA GLY A 98 19.15 -0.65 -1.51
C GLY A 98 19.29 -0.12 -2.94
N GLY A 99 20.54 -0.02 -3.40
CA GLY A 99 20.88 0.43 -4.75
C GLY A 99 21.77 1.67 -4.72
N VAL A 100 21.63 2.53 -5.73
CA VAL A 100 22.48 3.74 -5.87
C VAL A 100 22.30 4.68 -4.68
N GLY A 101 21.09 4.70 -4.10
CA GLY A 101 20.82 5.32 -2.81
C GLY A 101 20.14 4.33 -1.89
N HIS A 102 20.52 4.36 -0.61
CA HIS A 102 19.85 3.63 0.46
C HIS A 102 18.74 4.48 1.08
N TYR A 103 17.51 3.98 1.11
CA TYR A 103 16.37 4.73 1.65
C TYR A 103 15.23 3.83 2.12
N GLU A 104 14.31 4.40 2.90
CA GLU A 104 13.10 3.73 3.35
C GLU A 104 11.86 4.29 2.66
N LYS A 105 10.86 3.44 2.41
CA LYS A 105 9.57 3.83 1.83
C LYS A 105 8.41 3.24 2.62
N LYS A 106 7.40 4.08 2.85
CA LYS A 106 6.10 3.63 3.36
C LYS A 106 5.21 3.15 2.21
N LEU A 107 4.76 1.91 2.29
CA LEU A 107 3.81 1.30 1.37
C LEU A 107 2.44 1.21 2.04
N GLU A 108 1.39 1.47 1.29
CA GLU A 108 0.01 1.32 1.76
C GLU A 108 -0.75 0.37 0.83
N TYR A 109 -1.44 -0.59 1.41
CA TYR A 109 -2.34 -1.51 0.73
C TYR A 109 -3.74 -1.39 1.31
N ARG A 110 -4.74 -1.43 0.44
CA ARG A 110 -6.16 -1.38 0.81
C ARG A 110 -6.92 -2.53 0.18
N LEU A 111 -7.86 -3.10 0.93
CA LEU A 111 -8.76 -4.13 0.43
C LEU A 111 -9.98 -3.47 -0.25
N ILE A 112 -10.05 -3.59 -1.57
CA ILE A 112 -11.08 -3.00 -2.43
C ILE A 112 -11.73 -4.14 -3.21
N VAL A 113 -13.04 -4.36 -3.00
CA VAL A 113 -13.82 -5.42 -3.67
C VAL A 113 -13.06 -6.75 -3.61
N ASP A 114 -12.67 -7.14 -2.40
CA ASP A 114 -11.94 -8.38 -2.08
C ASP A 114 -10.57 -8.55 -2.75
N LYS A 115 -9.96 -7.45 -3.22
CA LYS A 115 -8.59 -7.44 -3.72
C LYS A 115 -7.74 -6.43 -2.98
N TRP A 116 -6.57 -6.85 -2.54
CA TRP A 116 -5.54 -5.95 -2.04
C TRP A 116 -4.94 -5.17 -3.20
N VAL A 117 -4.98 -3.85 -3.08
CA VAL A 117 -4.41 -2.91 -4.05
C VAL A 117 -3.42 -2.02 -3.32
N GLN A 118 -2.22 -1.86 -3.90
CA GLN A 118 -1.26 -0.89 -3.37
C GLN A 118 -1.70 0.53 -3.75
N THR A 119 -2.06 1.34 -2.76
CA THR A 119 -2.53 2.72 -2.96
C THR A 119 -1.44 3.76 -2.76
N ARG A 120 -0.35 3.41 -2.05
CA ARG A 120 0.81 4.28 -1.88
C ARG A 120 2.12 3.53 -2.05
N GLY A 121 3.07 4.22 -2.68
CA GLY A 121 4.44 3.74 -2.85
C GLY A 121 4.65 2.76 -4.02
N ALA A 122 3.64 2.59 -4.89
CA ALA A 122 3.61 1.62 -5.99
C ALA A 122 4.68 1.84 -7.09
N SER A 123 5.20 3.06 -7.25
CA SER A 123 6.29 3.30 -8.19
C SER A 123 7.65 2.97 -7.56
N PRO A 124 8.57 2.28 -8.25
CA PRO A 124 9.99 2.48 -8.00
C PRO A 124 10.27 3.93 -8.38
N GLU A 125 10.23 4.81 -7.38
CA GLU A 125 10.68 6.17 -7.55
C GLU A 125 12.17 6.04 -7.82
N ARG A 126 12.57 6.30 -9.07
CA ARG A 126 13.98 6.40 -9.44
C ARG A 126 14.62 7.30 -8.40
N ALA A 127 15.72 6.86 -7.79
CA ALA A 127 16.48 7.69 -6.86
C ALA A 127 16.61 9.10 -7.46
N PRO A 128 16.45 10.18 -6.68
CA PRO A 128 16.57 11.54 -7.19
C PRO A 128 17.83 11.64 -8.04
N ALA A 129 17.74 12.23 -9.24
CA ALA A 129 18.92 12.42 -10.06
C ALA A 129 19.92 13.26 -9.25
N VAL A 130 21.03 12.64 -8.85
CA VAL A 130 22.14 13.38 -8.26
C VAL A 130 22.71 14.23 -9.39
N TRP A 131 22.63 15.55 -9.24
CA TRP A 131 23.21 16.46 -10.21
C TRP A 131 24.72 16.19 -10.28
N PRO A 132 25.32 16.06 -11.47
CA PRO A 132 26.76 15.88 -11.57
C PRO A 132 27.45 17.06 -10.88
N VAL A 133 28.42 16.77 -10.01
CA VAL A 133 29.29 17.79 -9.46
C VAL A 133 30.07 18.39 -10.63
N ILE A 134 29.77 19.65 -10.97
CA ILE A 134 30.56 20.40 -11.95
C ILE A 134 31.88 20.77 -11.26
N THR A 135 32.92 19.97 -11.46
CA THR A 135 34.29 20.38 -11.15
C THR A 135 34.73 21.41 -12.18
N ARG A 136 35.08 22.61 -11.70
CA ARG A 136 35.75 23.66 -12.49
C ARG A 136 37.25 23.38 -12.59
#